data_AF-A0A7Y5K8G2-F1
#
_entry.id   AF-A0A7Y5K8G2-F1
#
_cell.length_a   1.000
_cell.length_b   1.000
_cell.length_c   1.000
_cell.angle_alpha   90.00
_cell.angle_beta   90.00
_cell.angle_gamma   90.00
#
_symmetry.space_group_name_H-M   'P 1'
#
loop_
_entity.id
_entity.type
_entity.pdbx_description
1 polymer ?
#
loop_
_entity_poly.entity_id
_entity_poly.type
_entity_poly.pdbx_seq_one_letter_code
_entity_poly.pdbx_strand_id
1 'polypeptide(L)' 'MAKAAAIEALRKLAHDLRSVMNNVNLNLVAAQRLAARSTDERAEALREHLNAVASELNRLKQTVDKAAKELA' A
#
# COMPACT_ATOMS: atom_id res chain seq x y z
N MET A 1 -15.63 3.57 26.07
CA MET A 1 -16.37 3.91 24.84
C MET A 1 -15.42 4.38 23.73
N ALA A 2 -14.69 5.49 23.88
CA ALA A 2 -13.80 6.02 22.83
C ALA A 2 -12.65 5.08 22.40
N LYS A 3 -11.99 4.38 23.34
CA LYS A 3 -10.89 3.43 23.05
C LYS A 3 -11.34 2.28 22.13
N ALA A 4 -12.50 1.68 22.40
CA ALA A 4 -13.04 0.59 21.60
C ALA A 4 -13.39 1.03 20.16
N ALA A 5 -13.98 2.22 20.02
CA ALA A 5 -14.26 2.81 18.70
C ALA A 5 -12.98 3.09 17.90
N ALA A 6 -11.91 3.55 18.55
CA ALA A 6 -10.62 3.78 17.92
C ALA A 6 -9.96 2.49 17.42
N ILE A 7 -9.99 1.41 18.21
CA ILE A 7 -9.48 0.09 17.80
C ILE A 7 -10.23 -0.42 16.57
N GLU A 8 -11.55 -0.31 16.56
CA GLU A 8 -12.37 -0.77 15.44
C GLU A 8 -12.12 0.04 14.16
N ALA A 9 -11.95 1.36 14.28
CA ALA A 9 -11.58 2.22 13.16
C ALA A 9 -10.20 1.84 12.57
N LEU A 10 -9.21 1.53 13.41
CA LEU A 10 -7.89 1.10 12.96
C LEU A 10 -7.93 -0.27 12.28
N ARG A 11 -8.72 -1.22 12.80
CA ARG A 11 -8.91 -2.54 12.16
C ARG A 11 -9.56 -2.41 10.79
N LYS A 12 -10.59 -1.56 10.68
CA LYS A 12 -11.25 -1.28 9.40
C LYS A 12 -10.27 -0.66 8.41
N LEU A 13 -9.49 0.34 8.83
CA LEU A 13 -8.47 0.95 7.99
C LEU A 13 -7.41 -0.07 7.53
N ALA A 14 -6.93 -0.94 8.42
CA ALA A 14 -5.98 -2.00 8.06
C ALA A 14 -6.58 -3.02 7.07
N HIS A 15 -7.88 -3.28 7.16
CA HIS A 15 -8.61 -4.12 6.21
C HIS A 15 -8.72 -3.44 4.85
N ASP A 16 -9.16 -2.18 4.81
CA ASP A 16 -9.36 -1.41 3.58
C ASP A 16 -8.03 -1.22 2.82
N LEU A 17 -6.93 -0.97 3.55
CA LEU A 17 -5.58 -0.87 2.97
C LEU A 17 -5.15 -2.14 2.24
N ARG A 18 -5.66 -3.33 2.61
CA ARG A 18 -5.32 -4.59 1.96
C ARG A 18 -5.71 -4.60 0.48
N SER A 19 -6.90 -4.10 0.17
CA SER A 19 -7.40 -4.04 -1.21
C SER A 19 -6.55 -3.08 -2.06
N VAL A 20 -6.25 -1.90 -1.51
CA VAL A 20 -5.41 -0.89 -2.17
C VAL A 20 -4.00 -1.43 -2.43
N MET A 21 -3.38 -2.07 -1.45
CA MET A 21 -2.06 -2.68 -1.60
C MET A 21 -2.04 -3.77 -2.65
N ASN A 22 -3.06 -4.63 -2.70
CA ASN A 22 -3.17 -5.65 -3.74
C ASN A 22 -3.22 -5.03 -5.14
N ASN A 23 -4.04 -3.99 -5.32
CA ASN A 23 -4.15 -3.29 -6.61
C ASN A 23 -2.84 -2.62 -7.01
N VAL A 24 -2.15 -1.95 -6.08
CA VAL A 24 -0.85 -1.34 -6.34
C VAL A 24 0.20 -2.38 -6.70
N ASN A 25 0.24 -3.52 -6.00
CA ASN A 25 1.18 -4.61 -6.31
C ASN A 25 0.91 -5.21 -7.70
N LEU A 26 -0.36 -5.43 -8.07
CA LEU A 26 -0.71 -5.91 -9.41
C LEU A 26 -0.27 -4.93 -10.50
N ASN A 27 -0.51 -3.63 -10.29
CA ASN A 27 -0.07 -2.59 -11.22
C ASN A 27 1.46 -2.49 -11.28
N LEU A 28 2.15 -2.61 -10.15
CA LEU A 28 3.61 -2.60 -10.10
C LEU A 28 4.21 -3.76 -10.89
N VAL A 29 3.65 -4.97 -10.76
CA VAL A 29 4.08 -6.13 -11.55
C VAL A 29 3.84 -5.89 -13.04
N ALA A 30 2.70 -5.31 -13.42
CA ALA A 30 2.42 -4.96 -14.80
C ALA A 30 3.41 -3.92 -15.35
N ALA A 31 3.72 -2.88 -14.56
CA ALA A 31 4.67 -1.84 -14.92
C ALA A 31 6.11 -2.37 -15.01
N GLN A 32 6.53 -3.25 -14.10
CA GLN A 32 7.83 -3.94 -14.18
C GLN A 32 7.96 -4.75 -15.47
N ARG A 33 6.92 -5.50 -15.85
CA ARG A 33 6.91 -6.27 -17.10
C ARG A 33 6.91 -5.37 -18.34
N LEU A 34 6.21 -4.24 -18.28
CA LEU A 34 6.17 -3.27 -19.37
C LEU A 34 7.54 -2.62 -19.56
N ALA A 35 8.14 -2.12 -18.49
CA ALA A 35 9.46 -1.49 -18.50
C ALA A 35 10.55 -2.46 -18.95
N ALA A 36 10.52 -3.73 -18.51
CA ALA A 36 11.50 -4.74 -18.93
C ALA A 36 11.44 -5.08 -20.44
N ARG A 37 10.32 -4.79 -21.12
CA ARG A 37 10.09 -5.10 -22.54
C ARG A 37 10.06 -3.88 -23.44
N SER A 38 10.23 -2.69 -22.87
CA SER A 38 10.07 -1.41 -23.56
C SER A 38 11.32 -0.55 -23.34
N THR A 39 11.72 0.21 -24.36
CA THR A 39 12.71 1.28 -24.22
C THR A 39 12.05 2.63 -23.91
N ASP A 40 10.74 2.65 -23.64
CA ASP A 40 9.98 3.86 -23.31
C ASP A 40 10.28 4.30 -21.87
N GLU A 41 10.90 5.47 -21.72
CA GLU A 41 11.20 6.11 -20.44
C GLU A 41 9.96 6.30 -19.56
N ARG A 42 8.76 6.46 -20.17
CA ARG A 42 7.51 6.57 -19.42
C ARG A 42 7.13 5.28 -18.72
N ALA A 43 7.48 4.12 -19.28
CA ALA A 43 7.24 2.83 -18.64
C ALA A 43 8.12 2.67 -17.39
N GLU A 44 9.36 3.14 -17.46
CA GLU A 44 10.28 3.13 -16.33
C GLU A 44 9.84 4.10 -15.24
N ALA A 45 9.45 5.33 -15.60
CA ALA A 45 8.89 6.29 -14.66
C ALA A 45 7.63 5.75 -13.96
N LEU A 46 6.74 5.07 -14.70
CA LEU A 46 5.56 4.43 -14.12
C LEU A 46 5.94 3.33 -13.12
N ARG A 47 6.94 2.50 -13.44
CA ARG A 47 7.48 1.47 -12.55
C ARG A 47 8.01 2.08 -11.25
N GLU A 48 8.77 3.16 -11.34
CA GLU A 48 9.32 3.87 -10.18
C GLU A 48 8.22 4.48 -9.30
N HIS A 49 7.24 5.16 -9.90
CA HIS A 49 6.11 5.73 -9.18
C HIS A 49 5.30 4.67 -8.44
N LEU A 50 4.99 3.54 -9.10
CA LEU A 50 4.26 2.45 -8.45
C LEU A 50 5.07 1.81 -7.32
N ASN A 51 6.39 1.73 -7.47
CA ASN A 51 7.27 1.23 -6.41
C ASN A 51 7.28 2.16 -5.19
N ALA A 52 7.32 3.48 -5.42
CA ALA A 52 7.21 4.47 -4.35
C ALA A 52 5.86 4.38 -3.63
N VAL A 53 4.75 4.28 -4.37
CA VAL A 53 3.41 4.12 -3.78
C VAL A 53 3.29 2.82 -2.98
N ALA A 54 3.83 1.71 -3.50
CA ALA A 54 3.83 0.43 -2.79
C ALA A 54 4.61 0.52 -1.46
N SER A 55 5.75 1.21 -1.46
CA SER A 55 6.56 1.45 -0.26
C SER A 55 5.81 2.29 0.78
N GLU A 56 5.19 3.40 0.36
CA GLU A 56 4.42 4.28 1.25
C GLU A 56 3.18 3.57 1.84
N LEU A 57 2.46 2.78 1.03
CA LEU A 57 1.33 2.00 1.52
C LEU A 57 1.75 0.94 2.54
N ASN A 58 2.90 0.30 2.33
CA ASN A 58 3.47 -0.63 3.31
C ASN A 58 3.79 0.06 4.64
N ARG A 59 4.40 1.26 4.60
CA ARG A 59 4.68 2.06 5.81
C ARG A 59 3.41 2.47 6.53
N LEU A 60 2.39 2.90 5.78
CA LEU A 60 1.09 3.26 6.34
C LEU A 60 0.45 2.05 7.03
N LYS A 61 0.44 0.89 6.38
CA LYS A 61 -0.07 -0.35 6.98
C LYS A 61 0.65 -0.72 8.27
N GLN A 62 1.98 -0.66 8.30
CA GLN A 62 2.76 -0.93 9.51
C GLN A 62 2.42 0.05 10.64
N THR A 63 2.20 1.32 10.31
CA THR A 63 1.81 2.36 11.27
C THR A 63 0.44 2.07 11.87
N VAL A 64 -0.54 1.72 11.03
CA VAL A 64 -1.89 1.36 11.47
C VAL A 64 -1.88 0.09 12.32
N ASP A 65 -1.16 -0.94 11.90
CA ASP A 65 -1.04 -2.20 12.64
C ASP A 65 -0.35 -1.97 14.00
N LYS A 66 0.66 -1.10 14.07
CA LYS A 66 1.32 -0.71 15.32
C LYS A 66 0.38 0.04 16.25
N ALA A 67 -0.31 1.07 15.74
CA ALA A 67 -1.28 1.84 16.51
C ALA A 67 -2.39 0.94 17.06
N ALA A 68 -2.90 -0.01 16.25
CA ALA A 68 -3.92 -0.95 16.67
C ALA A 68 -3.45 -1.87 17.81
N LYS A 69 -2.17 -2.27 17.81
CA LYS A 69 -1.57 -3.08 18.89
C LYS A 69 -1.33 -2.28 20.17
N GLU A 70 -0.84 -1.05 20.06
CA GLU A 70 -0.61 -0.16 21.21
C GLU A 70 -1.93 0.25 21.90
N LEU A 71 -3.01 0.32 21.12
CA LEU A 71 -4.35 0.61 21.61
C LEU A 71 -5.13 -0.61 22.08
N ALA A 72 -4.70 -1.86 21.82
CA ALA A 72 -5.40 -3.05 22.32
C ALA A 72 -5.13 -3.20 23.82
#